data_AF-A0A8S2TAI3-F1
#
_entry.id   AF-A0A8S2TAI3-F1
#
_cell.length_a   1.000
_cell.length_b   1.000
_cell.length_c   1.000
_cell.angle_alpha   90.00
_cell.angle_beta   90.00
_cell.angle_gamma   90.00
#
_symmetry.space_group_name_H-M   'P 1'
#
loop_
_entity.id
_entity.type
_entity.pdbx_description
1 polymer ?
#
loop_
_entity_poly.entity_id
_entity_poly.type
_entity_poly.pdbx_seq_one_letter_code
_entity_poly.pdbx_strand_id
1 'polypeptide(L)' 'MPPSSDAELLRNANIRLCKLRVWREFDGLGFNLEAAQRPPHLIRLVESNSPASAGGLKILDVI' A
#
# COMPACT_ATOMS: atom_id res chain seq x y z
N MET A 1 16.90 -14.06 24.15
CA MET A 1 16.39 -14.15 22.77
C MET A 1 16.25 -12.73 22.26
N PRO A 2 17.12 -12.25 21.35
CA PRO A 2 16.82 -11.01 20.64
C PRO A 2 15.53 -11.22 19.83
N PRO A 3 14.64 -10.22 19.74
CA PRO A 3 13.50 -10.32 18.83
C PRO A 3 14.02 -10.60 17.41
N SER A 4 13.34 -11.48 16.68
CA SER A 4 13.61 -11.69 15.25
C SER A 4 13.60 -10.34 14.54
N SER A 5 14.57 -10.07 13.66
CA SER A 5 14.74 -8.76 12.99
C SER A 5 13.45 -8.22 12.35
N ASP A 6 12.55 -9.10 11.93
CA ASP A 6 11.24 -8.75 11.38
C ASP A 6 10.31 -8.07 12.40
N ALA A 7 10.36 -8.49 13.67
CA ALA A 7 9.54 -7.90 14.72
C ALA A 7 9.98 -6.46 15.07
N GLU A 8 11.28 -6.19 14.98
CA GLU A 8 11.83 -4.86 15.18
C GLU A 8 11.57 -3.95 13.97
N LEU A 9 11.62 -4.49 12.75
CA LEU A 9 11.19 -3.80 11.54
C LEU A 9 9.70 -3.43 11.60
N LEU A 10 8.84 -4.37 12.00
CA LEU A 10 7.40 -4.11 12.17
C LEU A 10 7.12 -3.08 13.27
N ARG A 11 7.88 -3.12 14.37
CA ARG A 11 7.76 -2.15 15.47
C ARG A 11 8.14 -0.73 15.06
N ASN A 12 9.03 -0.60 14.08
CA ASN A 12 9.46 0.68 13.53
C ASN A 12 8.75 1.03 12.22
N ALA A 13 7.88 0.16 11.71
CA ALA A 13 7.16 0.37 10.46
C ALA A 13 6.05 1.41 10.66
N ASN A 14 5.98 2.35 9.72
CA ASN A 14 4.88 3.32 9.66
C ASN A 14 3.64 2.68 9.01
N ILE A 15 2.94 1.83 9.77
CA ILE A 15 1.74 1.13 9.31
C ILE A 15 0.58 2.13 9.23
N ARG A 16 -0.10 2.16 8.08
CA ARG A 16 -1.23 3.06 7.82
C ARG A 16 -2.44 2.27 7.36
N LEU A 17 -3.61 2.59 7.90
CA LEU A 17 -4.88 2.06 7.42
C LEU A 17 -5.46 2.98 6.35
N CYS A 18 -5.23 2.64 5.08
CA CYS A 18 -5.79 3.35 3.94
C CYS A 18 -7.14 2.72 3.55
N LYS A 19 -8.24 3.49 3.62
CA LYS A 19 -9.58 3.02 3.22
C LYS A 19 -9.91 3.56 1.83
N LEU A 20 -10.08 2.67 0.87
CA LEU A 20 -10.42 3.03 -0.50
C LEU A 20 -11.92 2.85 -0.75
N ARG A 21 -12.51 3.73 -1.55
CA ARG A 21 -13.90 3.62 -2.00
C ARG A 21 -13.93 3.91 -3.49
N VAL A 22 -14.55 3.03 -4.27
CA VAL A 22 -14.76 3.24 -5.70
C VAL A 22 -15.60 4.51 -5.92
N TRP A 23 -15.17 5.35 -6.84
CA TRP A 23 -15.91 6.56 -7.26
C TRP A 23 -16.72 6.24 -8.51
N ARG A 24 -17.85 6.92 -8.72
CA ARG A 24 -18.71 6.63 -9.88
C ARG A 24 -18.08 7.11 -11.19
N GLU A 25 -17.24 8.12 -11.10
CA GLU A 25 -16.61 8.85 -12.19
C GLU A 25 -15.16 8.41 -12.43
N PHE A 26 -14.70 7.37 -11.75
CA PHE A 26 -13.34 6.83 -11.87
C PHE A 26 -13.41 5.33 -12.10
N ASP A 27 -12.73 4.83 -13.13
CA ASP A 27 -12.67 3.39 -13.41
C ASP A 27 -11.61 2.73 -12.53
N GLY A 28 -12.05 1.81 -11.65
CA GLY A 28 -11.18 1.15 -10.69
C GLY A 28 -10.80 2.01 -9.47
N LEU A 29 -9.60 1.77 -8.92
CA LEU A 29 -9.10 2.43 -7.71
C LEU A 29 -7.91 3.36 -7.96
N GLY A 30 -7.24 3.22 -9.10
CA GLY A 30 -6.14 4.10 -9.52
C GLY A 30 -4.79 3.78 -8.88
N PHE A 31 -4.45 2.49 -8.76
CA PHE A 31 -3.11 2.07 -8.36
C PHE A 31 -2.70 0.77 -9.07
N ASN A 32 -1.38 0.57 -9.22
CA ASN A 32 -0.83 -0.69 -9.69
C ASN A 32 -0.10 -1.42 -8.57
N LEU A 33 -0.48 -2.67 -8.37
CA LEU A 33 0.19 -3.61 -7.47
C LEU A 33 1.18 -4.46 -8.27
N GLU A 34 2.46 -4.40 -7.91
CA GLU A 34 3.42 -5.39 -8.37
C GLU A 34 3.34 -6.61 -7.44
N ALA A 35 2.58 -7.60 -7.88
CA ALA A 35 2.42 -8.85 -7.17
C ALA A 35 3.67 -9.72 -7.34
N ALA A 36 4.53 -9.76 -6.32
CA ALA A 36 5.56 -10.78 -6.21
C ALA A 36 4.96 -12.16 -5.89
N GLN A 37 5.63 -13.25 -6.30
CA GLN A 37 5.15 -14.63 -6.05
C GLN A 37 5.17 -15.00 -4.55
N ARG A 38 5.93 -14.24 -3.75
CA ARG A 38 5.93 -14.25 -2.28
C ARG A 38 5.97 -12.80 -1.77
N PRO A 39 5.46 -12.49 -0.58
CA PRO A 39 5.57 -11.16 0.01
C PRO A 39 7.02 -10.64 0.03
N PRO A 40 7.24 -9.31 -0.03
CA PRO A 40 6.22 -8.26 -0.02
C PRO A 40 5.62 -7.94 -1.40
N HIS A 41 4.33 -7.60 -1.46
CA HIS A 41 3.75 -6.95 -2.63
C HIS A 41 3.91 -5.43 -2.51
N LEU A 42 4.12 -4.74 -3.63
CA LEU A 42 4.49 -3.32 -3.62
C LEU A 42 3.57 -2.51 -4.52
N ILE A 43 3.16 -1.34 -4.04
CA ILE A 43 2.49 -0.33 -4.86
C ILE A 43 3.52 0.36 -5.75
N ARG A 44 3.38 0.24 -7.07
CA ARG A 44 4.31 0.86 -8.05
C ARG A 44 3.84 2.19 -8.60
N LEU A 45 2.52 2.37 -8.64
CA LEU A 45 1.90 3.56 -9.18
C LEU A 45 0.65 3.88 -8.37
N VAL A 46 0.44 5.16 -8.12
CA VAL A 46 -0.80 5.71 -7.58
C VAL A 46 -1.17 6.87 -8.49
N GLU A 47 -2.32 6.77 -9.15
CA GLU A 47 -2.82 7.79 -10.07
C GLU A 47 -3.23 9.03 -9.30
N SER A 48 -2.93 10.21 -9.85
CA SER A 48 -3.37 11.49 -9.26
C SER A 48 -4.88 11.64 -9.40
N ASN A 49 -5.53 12.25 -8.39
CA ASN A 49 -6.99 12.40 -8.34
C ASN A 49 -7.76 11.07 -8.45
N SER A 50 -7.19 9.99 -7.90
CA SER A 50 -7.83 8.67 -7.82
C SER A 50 -8.31 8.35 -6.39
N PRO A 51 -9.19 7.35 -6.24
CA PRO A 51 -9.54 6.80 -4.94
C PRO A 51 -8.33 6.38 -4.10
N ALA A 52 -7.29 5.80 -4.72
CA ALA A 52 -6.07 5.37 -4.04
C ALA A 52 -5.28 6.56 -3.47
N SER A 53 -5.10 7.61 -4.28
CA SER A 53 -4.42 8.84 -3.83
C SER A 53 -5.19 9.51 -2.68
N ALA A 54 -6.51 9.63 -2.81
CA ALA A 54 -7.37 10.20 -1.76
C ALA A 54 -7.41 9.35 -0.48
N GLY A 55 -7.32 8.02 -0.62
CA GLY A 55 -7.22 7.09 0.50
C GLY A 55 -5.84 7.06 1.18
N GLY A 56 -4.86 7.81 0.66
CA GLY A 56 -3.54 7.96 1.24
C GLY A 56 -2.56 6.85 0.87
N LEU A 57 -2.87 6.02 -0.13
CA LEU A 57 -1.93 5.03 -0.67
C LEU A 57 -0.70 5.74 -1.24
N LYS A 58 0.50 5.20 -1.02
CA LYS A 58 1.75 5.74 -1.53
C LYS A 58 2.50 4.70 -2.35
N ILE A 59 3.30 5.19 -3.30
CA ILE A 59 4.26 4.38 -4.05
C ILE A 59 5.27 3.82 -3.04
N LEU A 60 5.64 2.54 -3.22
CA LEU A 60 6.47 1.72 -2.33
C LEU A 60 5.81 1.32 -1.00
N ASP A 61 4.51 1.58 -0.80
CA ASP A 61 3.79 0.91 0.28
C ASP A 61 3.84 -0.61 0.05
N VAL A 62 4.16 -1.33 1.12
CA VAL A 62 4.16 -2.80 1.18
C VAL A 62 2.81 -3.26 1.69
N ILE A 63 2.23 -4.28 1.03
CA ILE A 63 0.96 -4.92 1.38
C ILE A 63 1.18 -6.40 1.67
#